data_AF-A0AAU6JIS9-F1
#
_entry.id   AF-A0AAU6JIS9-F1
#
_cell.length_a   1.000
_cell.length_b   1.000
_cell.length_c   1.000
_cell.angle_alpha   90.00
_cell.angle_beta   90.00
_cell.angle_gamma   90.00
#
_symmetry.space_group_name_H-M   'P 1'
#
loop_
_entity.id
_entity.type
_entity.pdbx_description
1 polymer ?
#
loop_
_entity_poly.entity_id
_entity_poly.type
_entity_poly.pdbx_seq_one_letter_code
_entity_poly.pdbx_strand_id
1 'polypeptide(L)'
;MDDPASMECDKLPFWVKNAEDPGVEQAVSPRILSEAAYNAFQLPDCQVTLAPLNFTKVNRPTWDWLDKARFKEVSVTAAWNVAGLNIRATTTAKPVSLKLEPGTSDAETYPASGECAINAAARSANHTAKADPSRPRRVT
;
A
#
# COMPACT_ATOMS: atom_id res chain seq x y z
N MET A 1 -17.71 -28.86 9.89
CA MET A 1 -17.23 -28.70 11.28
C MET A 1 -16.35 -29.92 11.52
N ASP A 2 -15.32 -30.09 10.68
CA ASP A 2 -14.59 -31.35 10.51
C ASP A 2 -13.17 -31.06 10.02
N ASP A 3 -12.51 -30.11 10.68
CA ASP A 3 -11.08 -29.89 10.49
C ASP A 3 -10.34 -30.78 11.49
N PRO A 4 -9.62 -31.84 11.07
CA PRO A 4 -9.00 -32.79 12.00
C PRO A 4 -8.01 -32.13 12.96
N ALA A 5 -7.45 -30.97 12.59
CA ALA A 5 -6.59 -30.16 13.48
C ALA A 5 -7.34 -29.56 14.68
N SER A 6 -8.67 -29.47 14.65
CA SER A 6 -9.47 -28.98 15.79
C SER A 6 -9.39 -29.92 17.01
N MET A 7 -9.02 -31.18 16.82
CA MET A 7 -8.84 -32.16 17.90
C MET A 7 -7.37 -32.27 18.38
N GLU A 8 -6.43 -31.56 17.76
CA GLU A 8 -5.01 -31.56 18.13
C GLU A 8 -4.67 -30.51 19.20
N CYS A 9 -5.65 -29.75 19.69
CA CYS A 9 -5.42 -28.76 20.74
C CYS A 9 -5.40 -29.43 22.13
N ASP A 10 -4.21 -29.83 22.60
CA ASP A 10 -4.02 -30.42 23.94
C ASP A 10 -3.98 -29.37 25.09
N LYS A 11 -4.22 -28.09 24.79
CA LYS A 11 -4.14 -27.00 25.80
C LYS A 11 -5.47 -26.82 26.53
N LEU A 12 -5.45 -26.99 27.85
CA LEU A 12 -6.61 -26.74 28.71
C LEU A 12 -6.91 -25.23 28.82
N PRO A 13 -8.19 -24.83 28.91
CA PRO A 13 -8.56 -23.44 29.20
C PRO A 13 -8.17 -23.06 30.62
N PHE A 14 -7.77 -21.80 30.83
CA PHE A 14 -7.38 -21.27 32.13
C PHE A 14 -7.94 -19.86 32.32
N TRP A 15 -8.10 -19.46 33.59
CA TRP A 15 -8.59 -18.14 33.96
C TRP A 15 -7.44 -17.25 34.40
N VAL A 16 -7.47 -16.00 33.96
CA VAL A 16 -6.51 -14.95 34.35
C VAL A 16 -7.28 -13.76 34.88
N LYS A 17 -6.65 -13.00 35.78
CA LYS A 17 -7.23 -11.75 36.26
C LYS A 17 -7.37 -10.75 35.11
N ASN A 18 -8.43 -9.94 35.15
CA ASN A 18 -8.61 -8.89 34.16
C ASN A 18 -7.42 -7.91 34.20
N ALA A 19 -6.97 -7.49 33.02
CA ALA A 19 -5.81 -6.63 32.82
C ALA A 19 -4.44 -7.22 33.22
N GLU A 20 -4.36 -8.52 33.49
CA GLU A 20 -3.09 -9.24 33.68
C GLU A 20 -2.72 -9.97 32.37
N ASP A 21 -1.44 -9.92 31.98
CA ASP A 21 -0.94 -10.61 30.79
C ASP A 21 -0.88 -12.12 31.09
N PRO A 22 -1.64 -12.97 30.36
CA PRO A 22 -1.62 -14.42 30.55
C PRO A 22 -0.28 -15.07 30.14
N GLY A 23 0.65 -14.35 29.52
CA GLY A 23 1.97 -14.88 29.14
C GLY A 23 1.93 -15.93 28.02
N VAL A 24 0.82 -15.99 27.28
CA VAL A 24 0.66 -16.88 26.12
C VAL A 24 0.79 -16.10 24.81
N GLU A 25 1.34 -16.74 23.79
CA GLU A 25 1.73 -16.07 22.54
C GLU A 25 0.59 -15.31 21.85
N GLN A 26 -0.64 -15.84 21.88
CA GLN A 26 -1.81 -15.24 21.24
C GLN A 26 -2.71 -14.45 22.20
N ALA A 27 -2.16 -14.01 23.33
CA ALA A 27 -2.87 -13.12 24.24
C ALA A 27 -3.24 -11.80 23.55
N VAL A 28 -4.46 -11.31 23.79
CA VAL A 28 -4.89 -10.00 23.26
C VAL A 28 -4.03 -8.90 23.89
N SER A 29 -3.08 -8.40 23.12
CA SER A 29 -2.14 -7.35 23.49
C SER A 29 -2.23 -6.16 22.53
N PRO A 30 -1.70 -4.98 22.88
CA PRO A 30 -1.62 -3.85 21.95
C PRO A 30 -0.88 -4.19 20.65
N ARG A 31 0.07 -5.11 20.69
CA ARG A 31 0.77 -5.62 19.50
C ARG A 31 -0.17 -6.42 18.60
N ILE A 32 -0.86 -7.41 19.15
CA ILE A 32 -1.84 -8.21 18.39
C ILE A 32 -2.97 -7.34 17.84
N LEU A 33 -3.42 -6.32 18.59
CA LEU A 33 -4.40 -5.36 18.08
C LEU A 33 -3.84 -4.49 16.95
N SER A 34 -2.56 -4.09 17.00
CA SER A 34 -1.90 -3.36 15.92
C SER A 34 -1.82 -4.22 14.65
N GLU A 35 -1.44 -5.49 14.81
CA GLU A 35 -1.38 -6.46 13.71
C GLU A 35 -2.78 -6.73 13.14
N ALA A 36 -3.81 -6.84 13.99
CA ALA A 36 -5.19 -6.98 13.56
C ALA A 36 -5.69 -5.73 12.82
N ALA A 37 -5.40 -4.53 13.32
CA ALA A 37 -5.75 -3.27 12.64
C ALA A 37 -5.03 -3.13 11.29
N TYR A 38 -3.77 -3.59 11.20
CA TYR A 38 -3.01 -3.63 9.95
C TYR A 38 -3.57 -4.65 8.95
N ASN A 39 -3.91 -5.86 9.41
CA ASN A 39 -4.46 -6.91 8.55
C ASN A 39 -5.86 -6.57 8.01
N ALA A 40 -6.67 -5.85 8.79
CA ALA A 40 -7.96 -5.35 8.34
C ALA A 40 -7.85 -4.07 7.50
N PHE A 41 -6.65 -3.52 7.32
CA PHE A 41 -6.43 -2.26 6.63
C PHE A 41 -6.62 -2.42 5.12
N GLN A 42 -7.49 -1.59 4.53
CA GLN A 42 -7.71 -1.55 3.09
C GLN A 42 -7.26 -0.20 2.54
N LEU A 43 -6.33 -0.24 1.59
CA LEU A 43 -5.89 0.94 0.85
C LEU A 43 -6.81 1.18 -0.35
N PRO A 44 -7.19 2.43 -0.64
CA PRO A 44 -7.88 2.74 -1.89
C PRO A 44 -6.95 2.47 -3.09
N ASP A 45 -7.53 2.10 -4.22
CA ASP A 45 -6.77 1.91 -5.46
C ASP A 45 -6.04 3.19 -5.88
N CYS A 46 -4.80 3.02 -6.32
CA CYS A 46 -4.02 4.10 -6.92
C CYS A 46 -4.55 4.37 -8.33
N GLN A 47 -5.26 5.49 -8.50
CA GLN A 47 -5.73 5.94 -9.80
C GLN A 47 -4.94 7.18 -10.24
N VAL A 48 -4.34 7.07 -11.41
CA VAL A 48 -3.62 8.14 -12.11
C VAL A 48 -4.36 8.48 -13.40
N THR A 49 -4.29 9.74 -13.82
CA THR A 49 -4.80 10.15 -15.13
C THR A 49 -3.63 10.27 -16.08
N LEU A 50 -3.73 9.63 -17.24
CA LEU A 50 -2.72 9.67 -18.29
C LEU A 50 -3.06 10.71 -19.36
N ALA A 51 -2.06 11.37 -19.93
CA ALA A 51 -2.18 11.95 -21.27
C ALA A 51 -1.03 11.59 -22.21
N PRO A 52 -1.35 11.40 -23.50
CA PRO A 52 -2.72 11.31 -24.03
C PRO A 52 -3.40 10.03 -23.52
N LEU A 53 -4.73 10.08 -23.37
CA LEU A 53 -5.55 8.98 -22.80
C LEU A 53 -5.46 7.67 -23.60
N ASN A 54 -5.01 7.74 -24.85
CA ASN A 54 -5.02 6.65 -25.82
C ASN A 54 -3.62 6.46 -26.44
N PHE A 55 -3.51 5.49 -27.35
CA PHE A 55 -2.28 5.13 -28.06
C PHE A 55 -1.49 6.36 -28.55
N THR A 56 -0.29 6.49 -28.02
CA THR A 56 0.73 7.36 -28.60
C THR A 56 1.34 6.65 -29.81
N LYS A 57 1.38 7.37 -30.94
CA LYS A 57 2.30 7.01 -32.02
C LYS A 57 3.71 6.93 -31.40
N VAL A 58 4.44 5.87 -31.71
CA VAL A 58 5.72 5.49 -31.08
C VAL A 58 6.54 6.69 -30.62
N ASN A 59 7.09 6.60 -29.41
CA ASN A 59 8.03 7.57 -28.87
C ASN A 59 7.47 8.99 -28.62
N ARG A 60 6.41 9.10 -27.82
CA ARG A 60 5.86 10.41 -27.42
C ARG A 60 5.86 10.53 -25.90
N PRO A 61 6.07 11.76 -25.37
CA PRO A 61 5.87 12.04 -23.96
C PRO A 61 4.47 11.60 -23.51
N THR A 62 4.43 10.84 -22.42
CA THR A 62 3.20 10.50 -21.70
C THR A 62 3.27 11.13 -20.31
N TRP A 63 2.16 11.72 -19.87
CA TRP A 63 2.05 12.46 -18.63
C TRP A 63 1.14 11.72 -17.67
N ASP A 64 1.56 11.57 -16.41
CA ASP A 64 0.75 11.04 -15.32
C ASP A 64 0.43 12.14 -14.31
N TRP A 65 -0.86 12.40 -14.11
CA TRP A 65 -1.33 13.31 -13.07
C TRP A 65 -1.87 12.56 -11.88
N LEU A 66 -1.45 13.04 -10.70
CA LEU A 66 -1.89 12.56 -9.41
C LEU A 66 -2.94 13.53 -8.85
N ASP A 67 -4.15 13.04 -8.61
CA ASP A 67 -5.15 13.83 -7.90
C ASP A 67 -4.91 13.74 -6.39
N LYS A 68 -4.29 14.77 -5.82
CA LYS A 68 -4.01 14.87 -4.38
C LYS A 68 -5.26 14.75 -3.50
N ALA A 69 -6.45 15.08 -4.01
CA ALA A 69 -7.68 14.95 -3.23
C ALA A 69 -8.02 13.49 -2.90
N ARG A 70 -7.39 12.54 -3.62
CA ARG A 70 -7.61 11.09 -3.47
C ARG A 70 -6.58 10.41 -2.58
N PHE A 71 -5.35 10.90 -2.57
CA PHE A 71 -4.26 10.35 -1.76
C PHE A 71 -4.28 11.00 -0.38
N LYS A 72 -5.16 10.48 0.49
CA LYS A 72 -5.34 10.93 1.87
C LYS A 72 -4.80 9.89 2.85
N GLU A 73 -4.51 10.36 4.07
CA GLU A 73 -4.24 9.47 5.18
C GLU A 73 -5.49 8.65 5.50
N VAL A 74 -5.31 7.34 5.68
CA VAL A 74 -6.38 6.41 6.08
C VAL A 74 -5.96 5.79 7.40
N SER A 75 -6.91 5.62 8.32
CA SER A 75 -6.63 5.04 9.65
C SER A 75 -7.67 3.99 10.01
N VAL A 76 -7.21 2.90 10.62
CA VAL A 76 -8.04 1.82 11.16
C VAL A 76 -7.68 1.63 12.62
N THR A 77 -8.69 1.45 13.47
CA THR A 77 -8.49 1.21 14.91
C THR A 77 -9.08 -0.13 15.29
N ALA A 78 -8.25 -1.01 15.83
CA ALA A 78 -8.70 -2.20 16.52
C ALA A 78 -8.82 -1.87 18.01
N ALA A 79 -9.96 -2.19 18.61
CA ALA A 79 -10.22 -1.91 20.02
C ALA A 79 -10.83 -3.14 20.69
N TRP A 80 -10.44 -3.34 21.95
CA TRP A 80 -10.97 -4.36 22.82
C TRP A 80 -11.45 -3.70 24.11
N ASN A 81 -12.76 -3.82 24.38
CA ASN A 81 -13.42 -3.18 25.52
C ASN A 81 -14.36 -4.14 26.22
N VAL A 82 -13.81 -5.06 27.00
CA VAL A 82 -14.57 -6.04 27.80
C VAL A 82 -13.91 -6.27 29.15
N ALA A 83 -14.71 -6.64 30.15
CA ALA A 83 -14.24 -7.07 31.47
C ALA A 83 -13.28 -6.09 32.18
N GLY A 84 -13.48 -4.77 32.00
CA GLY A 84 -12.63 -3.74 32.62
C GLY A 84 -11.30 -3.47 31.89
N LEU A 85 -11.03 -4.17 30.78
CA LEU A 85 -9.89 -3.92 29.92
C LEU A 85 -10.30 -3.02 28.75
N ASN A 86 -9.68 -1.84 28.62
CA ASN A 86 -9.87 -0.93 27.50
C ASN A 86 -8.53 -0.70 26.79
N ILE A 87 -8.26 -1.50 25.77
CA ILE A 87 -7.04 -1.37 24.97
C ILE A 87 -7.41 -1.16 23.50
N ARG A 88 -6.59 -0.38 22.80
CA ARG A 88 -6.77 -0.11 21.38
C ARG A 88 -5.43 0.10 20.71
N ALA A 89 -5.40 -0.18 19.41
CA ALA A 89 -4.29 0.13 18.53
C ALA A 89 -4.84 0.77 17.26
N THR A 90 -4.19 1.85 16.81
CA THR A 90 -4.54 2.56 15.59
C THR A 90 -3.39 2.44 14.61
N THR A 91 -3.69 1.96 13.41
CA THR A 91 -2.77 1.89 12.27
C THR A 91 -3.15 2.97 11.28
N THR A 92 -2.19 3.78 10.83
CA THR A 92 -2.39 4.88 9.88
C THR A 92 -1.46 4.71 8.68
N ALA A 93 -2.04 4.69 7.47
CA ALA A 93 -1.27 4.73 6.23
C ALA A 93 -1.20 6.16 5.70
N LYS A 94 0.02 6.65 5.48
CA LYS A 94 0.28 7.99 4.96
C LYS A 94 0.90 7.90 3.57
N PRO A 95 0.29 8.51 2.53
CA PRO A 95 0.90 8.59 1.22
C PRO A 95 2.10 9.55 1.26
N VAL A 96 3.27 9.08 0.81
CA VAL A 96 4.54 9.85 0.83
C VAL A 96 5.04 10.20 -0.57
N SER A 97 5.00 9.24 -1.49
CA SER A 97 5.44 9.39 -2.87
C SER A 97 4.68 8.45 -3.79
N LEU A 98 4.61 8.81 -5.07
CA LEU A 98 4.27 7.90 -6.16
C LEU A 98 5.58 7.50 -6.86
N LYS A 99 5.80 6.20 -7.04
CA LYS A 99 6.89 5.66 -7.87
C LYS A 99 6.33 5.23 -9.22
N LEU A 100 6.87 5.78 -10.29
CA LEU A 100 6.62 5.34 -11.66
C LEU A 100 7.74 4.41 -12.10
N GLU A 101 7.39 3.19 -12.48
CA GLU A 101 8.33 2.23 -13.07
C GLU A 101 8.16 2.20 -14.59
N PRO A 102 9.26 2.35 -15.36
CA PRO A 102 9.18 2.25 -16.81
C PRO A 102 8.80 0.82 -17.21
N GLY A 103 7.76 0.68 -18.02
CA GLY A 103 7.30 -0.63 -18.48
C GLY A 103 8.23 -1.33 -19.48
N THR A 104 9.25 -0.62 -20.00
CA THR A 104 10.27 -1.16 -20.91
C THR A 104 11.64 -0.55 -20.62
N SER A 105 12.71 -1.19 -21.07
CA SER A 105 14.09 -0.68 -20.92
C SER A 105 14.37 0.60 -21.71
N ASP A 106 13.60 0.87 -22.76
CA ASP A 106 13.75 2.06 -23.61
C ASP A 106 12.93 3.27 -23.09
N ALA A 107 12.17 3.10 -22.01
CA ALA A 107 11.36 4.15 -21.42
C ALA A 107 12.11 4.85 -20.29
N GLU A 108 12.20 6.18 -20.38
CA GLU A 108 12.82 7.02 -19.37
C GLU A 108 11.75 7.68 -18.49
N THR A 109 12.00 7.74 -17.18
CA THR A 109 11.17 8.48 -16.21
C THR A 109 11.82 9.82 -15.83
N TYR A 110 11.00 10.77 -15.37
CA TYR A 110 11.40 12.12 -14.98
C TYR A 110 10.66 12.59 -13.71
N PRO A 111 11.32 12.73 -12.55
CA PRO A 111 12.76 12.61 -12.37
C PRO A 111 13.25 11.20 -12.73
N ALA A 112 14.54 11.06 -13.05
CA ALA A 112 15.13 9.76 -13.43
C ALA A 112 14.96 8.68 -12.33
N SER A 113 14.72 9.10 -11.09
CA SER A 113 14.33 8.19 -10.01
C SER A 113 12.94 7.58 -10.20
N GLY A 114 12.08 8.15 -11.04
CA GLY A 114 10.65 7.81 -11.11
C GLY A 114 9.87 8.20 -9.85
N GLU A 115 10.48 8.88 -8.88
CA GLU A 115 9.82 9.22 -7.61
C GLU A 115 9.23 10.62 -7.63
N CYS A 116 7.91 10.69 -7.48
CA CYS A 116 7.13 11.91 -7.37
C CYS A 116 6.63 12.06 -5.93
N ALA A 117 7.28 12.91 -5.13
CA ALA A 117 6.87 13.16 -3.75
C ALA A 117 5.48 13.83 -3.67
N ILE A 118 4.63 13.34 -2.78
CA ILE A 118 3.28 13.88 -2.54
C ILE A 118 3.40 15.04 -1.55
N ASN A 119 3.98 16.16 -2.01
CA ASN A 119 4.08 17.36 -1.20
C ASN A 119 2.79 18.17 -1.31
N ALA A 120 2.39 18.90 -0.26
CA ALA A 120 1.25 19.83 -0.28
C ALA A 120 1.29 20.82 -1.47
N ALA A 121 2.48 21.13 -2.00
CA ALA A 121 2.70 22.02 -3.15
C ALA A 121 3.16 21.36 -4.48
N ALA A 122 3.35 20.04 -4.57
CA ALA A 122 3.91 19.43 -5.80
C ALA A 122 2.93 19.46 -7.00
N ARG A 123 3.35 20.02 -8.13
CA ARG A 123 2.79 19.75 -9.47
C ARG A 123 3.60 18.59 -10.08
N SER A 124 2.92 17.61 -10.66
CA SER A 124 3.54 16.47 -11.35
C SER A 124 4.47 16.94 -12.49
N ALA A 125 5.64 16.31 -12.59
CA ALA A 125 6.73 16.69 -13.49
C ALA A 125 6.50 16.24 -14.95
N ASN A 126 7.25 16.84 -15.87
CA ASN A 126 7.21 16.66 -17.32
C ASN A 126 8.04 15.43 -17.75
N HIS A 127 7.51 14.53 -18.57
CA HIS A 127 8.24 13.34 -19.06
C HIS A 127 8.23 13.26 -20.58
N THR A 128 9.40 13.06 -21.20
CA THR A 128 9.54 12.65 -22.61
C THR A 128 10.20 11.29 -22.68
N ALA A 129 9.50 10.25 -23.14
CA ALA A 129 10.16 9.04 -23.62
C ALA A 129 10.87 9.37 -24.96
N LYS A 130 12.08 8.81 -25.17
CA LYS A 130 12.90 8.94 -26.38
C LYS A 130 13.31 7.54 -26.90
N ALA A 131 12.44 6.83 -27.62
CA ALA A 131 12.83 5.71 -28.48
C ALA A 131 13.74 6.20 -29.61
N ASP A 132 14.97 5.71 -29.60
CA ASP A 132 16.02 6.01 -30.56
C ASP A 132 15.57 5.70 -32.02
N PRO A 133 15.50 6.70 -32.92
CA PRO A 133 15.21 6.48 -34.34
C PRO A 133 16.42 5.94 -35.14
N SER A 134 17.58 5.66 -34.52
CA SER A 134 18.82 5.39 -35.24
C SER A 134 19.11 3.93 -35.63
N ARG A 135 18.15 2.99 -35.47
CA ARG A 135 18.30 1.65 -36.06
C ARG A 135 17.60 1.55 -37.42
N PRO A 136 18.32 1.47 -38.56
CA PRO A 136 17.68 1.27 -39.85
C PRO A 136 16.91 -0.05 -39.84
N ARG A 137 15.60 0.01 -40.10
CA ARG A 137 14.77 -1.17 -40.36
C ARG A 137 15.29 -1.85 -41.62
N ARG A 138 15.90 -3.03 -41.46
CA ARG A 138 16.10 -3.97 -42.56
C ARG A 138 14.72 -4.47 -42.99
N VAL A 139 14.31 -4.08 -44.19
CA VAL A 139 13.21 -4.74 -44.90
C VAL A 139 13.79 -6.02 -45.49
N THR A 140 13.26 -7.15 -45.05
CA THR A 140 13.27 -8.43 -45.76
C THR A 140 11.91 -9.06 -45.53
#